data_AF-A0A1R2CWD4-F1
#
_entry.id   AF-A0A1R2CWD4-F1
#
_cell.length_a   1.000
_cell.length_b   1.000
_cell.length_c   1.000
_cell.angle_alpha   90.00
_cell.angle_beta   90.00
_cell.angle_gamma   90.00
#
_symmetry.space_group_name_H-M   'P 1'
#
loop_
_entity.id
_entity.type
_entity.pdbx_description
1 polymer ?
#
loop_
_entity_poly.entity_id
_entity_poly.type
_entity_poly.pdbx_seq_one_letter_code
_entity_poly.pdbx_strand_id
1 'polypeptide(L)'
;MERSRLRISYRSKKLIFPSSLKIKKASSSISNTKAESSKRIKTSTPSSMQSPKVRHFDSAYHPITRNDLFHMSIFDKFKANSSIDKVIHNNPSISDYPVCTKPGEVKRSRSIVKMNKDMRAFIPKEVNEKSRIRSASRATNIAVARTAKNILVKMKKEAMEFKLEEKFRKFFFRHKHPEVSKLHKAWSFVILGCSISFLIKKAIEKKKYRKYRIKYLLRHFSLLSLFTGKMLRNLQKIKRRLAMKKLRSIGKYCHYWLIKRKKSHKKILSKFLDITLNSFCLKYIVLLWKSKLIFIQKAIREALPYKKIMYNRLLEMWRDEENHMVNSSFTRKKTIRDSIMEVDALQHFSFLSRDKRLSYIKKKIEDIIKNYSLKIKNYKASLKMMNNDLINISWYSSSLVKWRKLRPEKPNIIEFFTKGVLKELINQALNDKKNSISK
;
A
#
# COMPACT_ATOMS: atom_id res chain seq x y z
N MET A 1 27.00 40.63 -51.25
CA MET A 1 26.96 40.25 -52.67
C MET A 1 27.06 38.72 -52.66
N GLU A 2 26.11 37.91 -53.11
CA GLU A 2 25.21 37.96 -54.26
C GLU A 2 23.78 37.53 -53.89
N ARG A 3 22.81 38.06 -54.65
CA ARG A 3 21.38 37.74 -54.58
C ARG A 3 21.07 36.68 -55.64
N SER A 4 20.60 35.51 -55.24
CA SER A 4 19.97 34.54 -56.15
C SER A 4 18.48 34.43 -55.82
N ARG A 5 17.70 35.11 -56.68
CA ARG A 5 16.24 35.04 -56.79
C ARG A 5 15.84 33.68 -57.36
N LEU A 6 14.87 32.99 -56.77
CA LEU A 6 14.02 32.05 -57.51
C LEU A 6 12.55 32.18 -57.12
N ARG A 7 11.73 32.23 -58.16
CA ARG A 7 10.31 32.59 -58.23
C ARG A 7 9.39 31.47 -57.71
N ILE A 8 8.39 31.91 -56.93
CA ILE A 8 6.95 31.63 -56.97
C ILE A 8 6.49 30.40 -57.81
N SER A 9 5.77 29.49 -57.16
CA SER A 9 4.68 28.70 -57.76
C SER A 9 3.66 28.31 -56.68
N TYR A 10 2.62 29.13 -56.52
CA TYR A 10 1.43 28.80 -55.75
C TYR A 10 0.47 28.03 -56.65
N ARG A 11 0.38 26.71 -56.49
CA ARG A 11 -0.62 25.89 -57.18
C ARG A 11 -1.86 25.75 -56.30
N SER A 12 -2.83 26.64 -56.52
CA SER A 12 -4.18 26.54 -55.99
C SER A 12 -4.91 25.33 -56.60
N LYS A 13 -5.38 24.42 -55.76
CA LYS A 13 -6.37 23.41 -56.16
C LYS A 13 -7.71 23.78 -55.55
N LYS A 14 -8.48 24.60 -56.29
CA LYS A 14 -9.95 24.52 -56.31
C LYS A 14 -10.31 23.12 -56.82
N LEU A 15 -11.27 22.43 -56.21
CA LEU A 15 -12.21 21.53 -56.89
C LEU A 15 -13.36 21.13 -55.94
N ILE A 16 -14.48 21.83 -56.13
CA ILE A 16 -15.86 21.31 -56.29
C ILE A 16 -16.49 20.53 -55.11
N PHE A 17 -17.45 21.22 -54.47
CA PHE A 17 -18.60 20.64 -53.78
C PHE A 17 -19.66 20.14 -54.78
N PRO A 18 -20.34 19.01 -54.53
CA PRO A 18 -21.67 18.79 -55.05
C PRO A 18 -22.72 19.03 -53.95
N SER A 19 -23.61 19.97 -54.25
CA SER A 19 -24.85 20.25 -53.55
C SER A 19 -25.96 19.27 -53.95
N SER A 20 -26.93 19.15 -53.05
CA SER A 20 -28.33 18.78 -53.24
C SER A 20 -28.68 17.35 -53.69
N LEU A 21 -29.10 16.53 -52.71
CA LEU A 21 -30.16 15.56 -52.90
C LEU A 21 -31.17 15.72 -51.74
N LYS A 22 -32.31 16.33 -52.07
CA LYS A 22 -33.51 16.41 -51.23
C LYS A 22 -34.14 15.01 -51.19
N ILE A 23 -34.27 14.42 -50.01
CA ILE A 23 -35.28 13.38 -49.76
C ILE A 23 -36.07 13.78 -48.51
N LYS A 24 -37.39 13.80 -48.70
CA LYS A 24 -38.43 14.19 -47.74
C LYS A 24 -38.49 13.24 -46.55
N LYS A 25 -38.87 13.85 -45.43
CA LYS A 25 -39.31 13.29 -44.14
C LYS A 25 -40.24 12.08 -44.25
N ALA A 26 -40.02 11.10 -43.37
CA ALA A 26 -41.09 10.38 -42.69
C ALA A 26 -40.75 10.29 -41.19
N SER A 27 -41.71 10.70 -40.39
CA SER A 27 -41.69 10.92 -38.94
C SER A 27 -42.14 9.69 -38.16
N SER A 28 -41.54 9.46 -36.98
CA SER A 28 -42.18 9.02 -35.72
C SER A 28 -41.07 8.82 -34.67
N SER A 29 -40.95 9.64 -33.61
CA SER A 29 -41.74 9.64 -32.36
C SER A 29 -41.54 8.31 -31.59
N ILE A 30 -41.03 8.20 -30.35
CA ILE A 30 -41.18 9.06 -29.17
C ILE A 30 -40.24 8.55 -28.03
N SER A 31 -39.60 9.51 -27.36
CA SER A 31 -39.39 9.69 -25.91
C SER A 31 -38.53 8.78 -25.01
N ASN A 32 -37.75 9.50 -24.18
CA ASN A 32 -37.53 9.32 -22.72
C ASN A 32 -36.58 8.17 -22.29
N THR A 33 -35.64 8.30 -21.36
CA THR A 33 -35.42 9.30 -20.30
C THR A 33 -34.06 9.06 -19.61
N LYS A 34 -33.44 10.17 -19.22
CA LYS A 34 -32.78 10.47 -17.92
C LYS A 34 -31.61 9.59 -17.43
N ALA A 35 -30.49 10.30 -17.23
CA ALA A 35 -29.30 9.88 -16.51
C ALA A 35 -29.47 10.00 -14.99
N GLU A 36 -28.86 9.07 -14.26
CA GLU A 36 -28.30 9.22 -12.90
C GLU A 36 -27.45 7.96 -12.62
N SER A 37 -26.12 8.01 -12.58
CA SER A 37 -25.25 8.45 -11.48
C SER A 37 -25.49 7.69 -10.16
N SER A 38 -24.73 6.62 -9.90
CA SER A 38 -23.83 6.52 -8.73
C SER A 38 -23.20 5.14 -8.50
N LYS A 39 -21.87 5.16 -8.45
CA LYS A 39 -20.99 4.60 -7.41
C LYS A 39 -21.02 3.09 -7.09
N ARG A 40 -19.78 2.58 -7.05
CA ARG A 40 -19.22 1.65 -6.02
C ARG A 40 -19.01 0.20 -6.45
N ILE A 41 -17.99 -0.05 -7.27
CA ILE A 41 -17.26 -1.33 -7.23
C ILE A 41 -16.14 -1.18 -6.21
N LYS A 42 -16.27 -1.90 -5.09
CA LYS A 42 -15.23 -2.11 -4.08
C LYS A 42 -14.27 -3.19 -4.60
N THR A 43 -13.01 -2.85 -4.79
CA THR A 43 -11.90 -3.82 -4.85
C THR A 43 -11.11 -3.68 -3.57
N SER A 44 -11.30 -4.59 -2.62
CA SER A 44 -10.45 -4.74 -1.44
C SER A 44 -9.32 -5.75 -1.75
N THR A 45 -8.12 -5.25 -1.52
CA THR A 45 -6.80 -5.90 -1.46
C THR A 45 -6.74 -7.28 -0.78
N PRO A 46 -5.85 -8.19 -1.22
CA PRO A 46 -5.28 -9.21 -0.36
C PRO A 46 -4.04 -8.67 0.37
N SER A 47 -4.11 -8.61 1.70
CA SER A 47 -2.97 -8.44 2.60
C SER A 47 -2.46 -9.81 3.04
N SER A 48 -1.21 -10.12 2.74
CA SER A 48 -0.41 -11.05 3.55
C SER A 48 1.03 -10.55 3.50
N MET A 49 1.42 -9.90 4.60
CA MET A 49 2.78 -9.45 4.84
C MET A 49 3.66 -10.67 5.02
N GLN A 50 4.58 -10.89 4.08
CA GLN A 50 5.77 -11.67 4.36
C GLN A 50 6.68 -10.82 5.25
N SER A 51 7.03 -11.38 6.40
CA SER A 51 8.04 -10.83 7.31
C SER A 51 9.40 -10.72 6.60
N PRO A 52 10.14 -9.63 6.79
CA PRO A 52 11.52 -9.57 6.32
C PRO A 52 12.38 -10.49 7.20
N LYS A 53 12.95 -11.54 6.59
CA LYS A 53 14.08 -12.29 7.14
C LYS A 53 15.22 -11.32 7.45
N VAL A 54 15.55 -11.19 8.73
CA VAL A 54 16.75 -10.51 9.22
C VAL A 54 17.98 -11.21 8.60
N ARG A 55 18.71 -10.49 7.75
CA ARG A 55 20.07 -10.89 7.36
C ARG A 55 21.01 -10.27 8.39
N HIS A 56 21.63 -11.11 9.20
CA HIS A 56 22.81 -10.73 9.98
C HIS A 56 23.90 -10.28 9.01
N PHE A 57 24.31 -9.02 9.12
CA PHE A 57 25.58 -8.54 8.61
C PHE A 57 26.56 -8.58 9.78
N ASP A 58 27.48 -9.53 9.78
CA ASP A 58 28.64 -9.52 10.66
C ASP A 58 29.56 -8.40 10.22
N SER A 59 29.37 -7.23 10.84
CA SER A 59 30.27 -6.10 10.80
C SER A 59 31.09 -6.12 12.08
N ALA A 60 32.39 -6.36 11.95
CA ALA A 60 33.37 -6.22 13.03
C ALA A 60 33.42 -4.76 13.51
N TYR A 61 32.57 -4.41 14.47
CA TYR A 61 32.74 -3.23 15.29
C TYR A 61 33.73 -3.58 16.41
N HIS A 62 34.94 -3.04 16.33
CA HIS A 62 35.81 -2.92 17.49
C HIS A 62 35.11 -2.05 18.54
N PRO A 63 34.89 -2.54 19.78
CA PRO A 63 34.48 -1.67 20.87
C PRO A 63 35.65 -0.75 21.19
N ILE A 64 35.46 0.56 20.99
CA ILE A 64 36.40 1.57 21.45
C ILE A 64 36.47 1.45 22.97
N THR A 65 37.66 1.10 23.44
CA THR A 65 38.03 0.93 24.83
C THR A 65 37.83 2.22 25.60
N ARG A 66 37.30 2.06 26.81
CA ARG A 66 36.77 3.08 27.71
C ARG A 66 37.90 3.80 28.49
N ASN A 67 38.92 4.33 27.79
CA ASN A 67 40.11 4.93 28.42
C ASN A 67 40.53 6.30 27.83
N ASP A 68 39.64 7.05 27.19
CA ASP A 68 39.96 8.43 26.77
C ASP A 68 39.61 9.46 27.85
N LEU A 69 40.65 9.97 28.52
CA LEU A 69 40.68 11.03 29.55
C LEU A 69 40.16 12.41 29.10
N PHE A 70 39.48 12.50 27.96
CA PHE A 70 38.99 13.76 27.40
C PHE A 70 37.59 14.17 27.87
N HIS A 71 36.85 13.26 28.52
CA HIS A 71 35.47 13.52 28.97
C HIS A 71 35.29 13.73 30.48
N MET A 72 36.36 13.76 31.28
CA MET A 72 36.23 14.08 32.71
C MET A 72 35.98 15.59 32.93
N SER A 73 35.06 15.90 33.85
CA SER A 73 34.81 17.27 34.28
C SER A 73 36.08 17.86 34.91
N ILE A 74 36.24 19.19 34.84
CA ILE A 74 37.41 19.89 35.42
C ILE A 74 37.56 19.58 36.93
N PHE A 75 36.44 19.35 37.64
CA PHE A 75 36.45 18.98 39.05
C PHE A 75 37.02 17.58 39.31
N ASP A 76 36.77 16.62 38.43
CA ASP A 76 37.30 15.26 38.58
C ASP A 76 38.80 15.19 38.26
N LYS A 77 39.28 16.03 37.31
CA LYS A 77 40.71 16.20 37.05
C LYS A 77 41.45 16.80 38.26
N PHE A 78 40.80 17.72 38.97
CA PHE A 78 41.36 18.31 40.19
C PHE A 78 41.45 17.29 41.33
N LYS A 79 40.43 16.42 41.46
CA LYS A 79 40.40 15.36 42.47
C LYS A 79 41.47 14.28 42.23
N ALA A 80 41.66 13.87 40.98
CA ALA A 80 42.71 12.91 40.59
C ALA A 80 44.12 13.44 40.87
N ASN A 81 44.39 14.72 40.56
CA ASN A 81 45.71 15.32 40.81
C ASN A 81 45.97 15.64 42.29
N SER A 82 44.94 15.96 43.08
CA SER A 82 45.06 16.17 44.54
C SER A 82 45.38 14.89 45.35
N SER A 83 45.29 13.73 44.71
CA SER A 83 45.59 12.42 45.32
C SER A 83 47.09 12.09 45.30
N ILE A 84 47.88 12.82 44.52
CA ILE A 84 49.33 12.63 44.38
C ILE A 84 50.11 13.34 45.51
N ASP A 85 49.53 14.35 46.15
CA ASP A 85 50.13 15.07 47.29
C ASP A 85 49.98 14.35 48.64
N LYS A 86 49.29 13.20 48.70
CA LYS A 86 49.16 12.39 49.92
C LYS A 86 50.28 11.36 50.12
N VAL A 87 51.29 11.33 49.25
CA VAL A 87 52.39 10.36 49.32
C VAL A 87 53.68 10.94 49.93
N ILE A 88 53.74 12.25 50.24
CA ILE A 88 54.94 12.90 50.79
C ILE A 88 54.86 13.17 52.31
N HIS A 89 53.70 13.00 52.94
CA HIS A 89 53.55 13.12 54.41
C HIS A 89 53.35 11.76 55.07
N ASN A 90 54.41 10.95 55.09
CA ASN A 90 54.57 9.84 56.03
C ASN A 90 56.01 9.81 56.52
N ASN A 91 56.31 10.65 57.52
CA ASN A 91 57.34 10.37 58.51
C ASN A 91 56.84 10.82 59.88
N PRO A 92 57.11 10.04 60.95
CA PRO A 92 56.37 10.13 62.20
C PRO A 92 56.84 11.29 63.08
N SER A 93 55.86 11.84 63.80
CA SER A 93 55.97 12.83 64.86
C SER A 93 56.99 12.46 65.94
N ILE A 94 58.02 13.27 66.09
CA ILE A 94 58.80 13.40 67.33
C ILE A 94 58.02 14.37 68.23
N SER A 95 57.25 13.83 69.16
CA SER A 95 56.71 14.57 70.30
C SER A 95 56.93 13.72 71.54
N ASP A 96 57.90 14.10 72.37
CA ASP A 96 57.94 13.83 73.81
C ASP A 96 59.15 14.54 74.43
N TYR A 97 59.01 15.83 74.72
CA TYR A 97 59.74 16.47 75.82
C TYR A 97 58.85 17.51 76.51
N PRO A 98 58.82 17.52 77.85
CA PRO A 98 57.81 18.23 78.62
C PRO A 98 58.05 19.73 78.69
N VAL A 99 56.90 20.39 78.77
CA VAL A 99 56.62 21.79 79.09
C VAL A 99 57.40 22.28 80.30
N CYS A 100 57.97 23.47 80.10
CA CYS A 100 58.55 24.34 81.11
C CYS A 100 57.48 24.78 82.11
N THR A 101 57.54 24.30 83.35
CA THR A 101 56.86 24.93 84.49
C THR A 101 57.76 26.00 85.13
N LYS A 102 57.10 27.14 85.38
CA LYS A 102 57.58 28.37 86.01
C LYS A 102 57.89 28.18 87.52
N PRO A 103 58.51 29.19 88.16
CA PRO A 103 59.47 29.04 89.25
C PRO A 103 58.81 28.96 90.62
N GLY A 104 59.43 28.23 91.54
CA GLY A 104 59.08 28.29 92.96
C GLY A 104 58.75 26.94 93.60
N GLU A 105 59.67 25.98 93.55
CA GLU A 105 59.69 24.90 94.53
C GLU A 105 61.14 24.43 94.73
N VAL A 106 61.79 24.99 95.76
CA VAL A 106 63.12 24.55 96.20
C VAL A 106 62.94 23.23 96.93
N LYS A 107 62.88 22.12 96.18
CA LYS A 107 63.06 20.79 96.77
C LYS A 107 64.53 20.64 97.16
N ARG A 108 64.81 20.98 98.42
CA ARG A 108 66.06 20.67 99.13
C ARG A 108 66.35 19.18 98.96
N SER A 109 67.19 18.84 97.99
CA SER A 109 67.73 17.49 97.84
C SER A 109 68.60 17.22 99.07
N ARG A 110 68.06 16.39 99.96
CA ARG A 110 68.67 15.84 101.18
C ARG A 110 69.94 15.00 100.92
N SER A 111 70.61 15.17 99.78
CA SER A 111 71.83 14.45 99.40
C SER A 111 73.12 15.06 99.95
N ILE A 112 73.11 16.35 100.35
CA ILE A 112 74.30 17.00 100.92
C ILE A 112 74.58 16.50 102.36
N VAL A 113 73.55 16.10 103.11
CA VAL A 113 73.70 15.67 104.52
C VAL A 113 74.12 14.19 104.63
N LYS A 114 74.01 13.38 103.57
CA LYS A 114 74.51 11.99 103.57
C LYS A 114 76.00 11.85 103.24
N MET A 115 76.67 12.88 102.72
CA MET A 115 78.13 12.82 102.45
C MET A 115 79.01 13.19 103.65
N ASN A 116 78.43 13.60 104.78
CA ASN A 116 79.18 13.99 105.98
C ASN A 116 79.30 12.87 107.04
N LYS A 117 78.99 11.61 106.72
CA LYS A 117 79.15 10.46 107.65
C LYS A 117 80.23 9.45 107.27
N ASP A 118 80.89 9.58 106.13
CA ASP A 118 82.07 8.76 105.80
C ASP A 118 83.35 9.53 106.17
N MET A 119 83.77 9.40 107.43
CA MET A 119 85.07 9.87 107.93
C MET A 119 86.20 8.91 107.54
N ARG A 120 86.39 8.70 106.22
CA ARG A 120 87.69 8.24 105.70
C ARG A 120 88.43 9.46 105.16
N ALA A 121 89.74 9.50 105.39
CA ALA A 121 90.62 10.60 104.96
C ALA A 121 90.39 10.94 103.48
N PHE A 122 89.79 12.11 103.22
CA PHE A 122 89.54 12.62 101.88
C PHE A 122 90.89 12.91 101.20
N ILE A 123 91.18 12.19 100.12
CA ILE A 123 92.39 12.37 99.33
C ILE A 123 92.33 13.76 98.66
N PRO A 124 93.31 14.66 98.85
CA PRO A 124 93.30 16.03 98.29
C PRO A 124 93.11 16.11 96.77
N LYS A 125 93.40 15.02 96.05
CA LYS A 125 93.24 14.92 94.59
C LYS A 125 91.77 14.98 94.15
N GLU A 126 90.84 14.32 94.86
CA GLU A 126 89.44 14.21 94.41
C GLU A 126 88.63 15.51 94.55
N VAL A 127 88.95 16.35 95.54
CA VAL A 127 88.27 17.63 95.77
C VAL A 127 88.69 18.67 94.72
N ASN A 128 90.00 18.72 94.41
CA ASN A 128 90.53 19.58 93.35
C ASN A 128 90.02 19.14 91.97
N GLU A 129 89.85 17.83 91.75
CA GLU A 129 89.32 17.29 90.50
C GLU A 129 87.83 17.62 90.32
N LYS A 130 86.99 17.47 91.36
CA LYS A 130 85.58 17.89 91.31
C LYS A 130 85.40 19.40 91.11
N SER A 131 86.26 20.23 91.71
CA SER A 131 86.28 21.68 91.47
C SER A 131 86.64 22.02 90.02
N ARG A 132 87.69 21.40 89.49
CA ARG A 132 88.16 21.58 88.10
C ARG A 132 87.11 21.12 87.08
N ILE A 133 86.41 20.02 87.34
CA ILE A 133 85.30 19.55 86.48
C ILE A 133 84.14 20.56 86.48
N ARG A 134 83.79 21.16 87.62
CA ARG A 134 82.73 22.17 87.70
C ARG A 134 83.11 23.49 87.02
N SER A 135 84.34 23.97 87.18
CA SER A 135 84.80 25.19 86.52
C SER A 135 84.94 24.99 85.00
N ALA A 136 85.44 23.83 84.55
CA ALA A 136 85.46 23.45 83.14
C ALA A 136 84.03 23.38 82.57
N SER A 137 83.08 22.76 83.27
CA SER A 137 81.66 22.71 82.85
C SER A 137 81.01 24.10 82.78
N ARG A 138 81.32 25.02 83.71
CA ARG A 138 80.82 26.40 83.62
C ARG A 138 81.43 27.14 82.43
N ALA A 139 82.72 26.98 82.17
CA ALA A 139 83.39 27.61 81.04
C ALA A 139 82.83 27.09 79.69
N THR A 140 82.60 25.78 79.56
CA THR A 140 81.97 25.20 78.36
C THR A 140 80.54 25.68 78.19
N ASN A 141 79.74 25.73 79.26
CA ASN A 141 78.36 26.22 79.20
C ASN A 141 78.29 27.70 78.78
N ILE A 142 79.20 28.55 79.25
CA ILE A 142 79.28 29.96 78.82
C ILE A 142 79.67 30.06 77.35
N ALA A 143 80.63 29.24 76.89
CA ALA A 143 81.02 29.20 75.48
C ALA A 143 79.85 28.75 74.58
N VAL A 144 79.12 27.71 74.98
CA VAL A 144 77.92 27.20 74.28
C VAL A 144 76.81 28.25 74.27
N ALA A 145 76.58 28.98 75.37
CA ALA A 145 75.58 30.04 75.41
C ALA A 145 75.93 31.21 74.46
N ARG A 146 77.23 31.57 74.36
CA ARG A 146 77.70 32.61 73.43
C ARG A 146 77.56 32.17 71.98
N THR A 147 77.94 30.94 71.64
CA THR A 147 77.77 30.42 70.27
C THR A 147 76.30 30.31 69.88
N ALA A 148 75.44 29.79 70.78
CA ALA A 148 74.00 29.74 70.57
C ALA A 148 73.40 31.14 70.32
N LYS A 149 73.79 32.16 71.12
CA LYS A 149 73.34 33.54 70.93
C LYS A 149 73.77 34.08 69.56
N ASN A 150 75.01 33.84 69.14
CA ASN A 150 75.52 34.30 67.84
C ASN A 150 74.79 33.62 66.67
N ILE A 151 74.50 32.32 66.77
CA ILE A 151 73.70 31.59 65.77
C ILE A 151 72.29 32.17 65.67
N LEU A 152 71.65 32.44 66.81
CA LEU A 152 70.30 33.01 66.86
C LEU A 152 70.23 34.41 66.22
N VAL A 153 71.27 35.22 66.43
CA VAL A 153 71.39 36.54 65.77
C VAL A 153 71.56 36.40 64.27
N LYS A 154 72.39 35.46 63.79
CA LYS A 154 72.56 35.20 62.35
C LYS A 154 71.25 34.73 61.71
N MET A 155 70.57 33.74 62.30
CA MET A 155 69.29 33.25 61.79
C MET A 155 68.22 34.36 61.72
N LYS A 156 68.19 35.28 62.69
CA LYS A 156 67.27 36.43 62.63
C LYS A 156 67.58 37.39 61.48
N LYS A 157 68.87 37.62 61.18
CA LYS A 157 69.28 38.45 60.03
C LYS A 157 68.92 37.78 58.71
N GLU A 158 69.26 36.50 58.54
CA GLU A 158 68.92 35.73 57.33
C GLU A 158 67.41 35.68 57.09
N ALA A 159 66.60 35.44 58.13
CA ALA A 159 65.14 35.46 58.02
C ALA A 159 64.58 36.85 57.63
N MET A 160 65.26 37.94 58.04
CA MET A 160 64.88 39.30 57.67
C MET A 160 65.26 39.61 56.23
N GLU A 161 66.46 39.23 55.80
CA GLU A 161 66.95 39.39 54.43
C GLU A 161 66.08 38.61 53.44
N PHE A 162 65.75 37.35 53.75
CA PHE A 162 64.85 36.54 52.93
C PHE A 162 63.46 37.18 52.76
N LYS A 163 62.88 37.70 53.85
CA LYS A 163 61.60 38.43 53.78
C LYS A 163 61.71 39.71 52.96
N LEU A 164 62.86 40.38 52.98
CA LEU A 164 63.10 41.58 52.18
C LEU A 164 63.19 41.23 50.70
N GLU A 165 63.94 40.18 50.35
CA GLU A 165 64.09 39.67 48.99
C GLU A 165 62.74 39.23 48.41
N GLU A 166 61.93 38.51 49.19
CA GLU A 166 60.59 38.10 48.76
C GLU A 166 59.67 39.31 48.49
N LYS A 167 59.76 40.36 49.32
CA LYS A 167 59.02 41.62 49.09
C LYS A 167 59.47 42.31 47.81
N PHE A 168 60.78 42.41 47.57
CA PHE A 168 61.31 42.98 46.32
C PHE A 168 60.87 42.16 45.10
N ARG A 169 60.95 40.83 45.16
CA ARG A 169 60.50 39.97 44.07
C ARG A 169 59.02 40.15 43.76
N LYS A 170 58.16 40.21 44.80
CA LYS A 170 56.72 40.50 44.63
C LYS A 170 56.48 41.89 44.06
N PHE A 171 57.26 42.89 44.49
CA PHE A 171 57.18 44.26 43.96
C PHE A 171 57.57 44.32 42.48
N PHE A 172 58.72 43.75 42.09
CA PHE A 172 59.16 43.71 40.69
C PHE A 172 58.18 42.95 39.81
N PHE A 173 57.61 41.84 40.30
CA PHE A 173 56.56 41.12 39.58
C PHE A 173 55.33 42.02 39.39
N ARG A 174 54.80 42.65 40.44
CA ARG A 174 53.64 43.55 40.34
C ARG A 174 53.89 44.74 39.42
N HIS A 175 55.11 45.27 39.41
CA HIS A 175 55.49 46.39 38.55
C HIS A 175 55.58 45.99 37.08
N LYS A 176 56.21 44.85 36.75
CA LYS A 176 56.40 44.40 35.35
C LYS A 176 55.22 43.63 34.76
N HIS A 177 54.41 42.98 35.60
CA HIS A 177 53.25 42.20 35.17
C HIS A 177 52.24 42.96 34.28
N PRO A 178 51.84 44.22 34.57
CA PRO A 178 50.90 44.93 33.71
C PRO A 178 51.44 45.17 32.29
N GLU A 179 52.73 45.45 32.15
CA GLU A 179 53.37 45.66 30.84
C GLU A 179 53.45 44.35 30.04
N VAL A 180 53.91 43.27 30.68
CA VAL A 180 53.99 41.94 30.05
C VAL A 180 52.61 41.42 29.68
N SER A 181 51.60 41.62 30.53
CA SER A 181 50.22 41.22 30.26
C SER A 181 49.61 42.01 29.09
N LYS A 182 49.85 43.32 29.01
CA LYS A 182 49.43 44.16 27.87
C LYS A 182 50.07 43.67 26.57
N LEU A 183 51.38 43.40 26.59
CA LEU A 183 52.11 42.89 25.43
C LEU A 183 51.58 41.52 24.99
N HIS A 184 51.37 40.59 25.92
CA HIS A 184 50.81 39.26 25.62
C HIS A 184 49.40 39.36 25.02
N LYS A 185 48.54 40.22 25.57
CA LYS A 185 47.20 40.48 25.03
C LYS A 185 47.29 41.04 23.60
N ALA A 186 48.16 42.02 23.37
CA ALA A 186 48.37 42.60 22.04
C ALA A 186 48.82 41.53 21.02
N TRP A 187 49.81 40.69 21.36
CA TRP A 187 50.24 39.58 20.52
C TRP A 187 49.13 38.56 20.27
N SER A 188 48.34 38.24 21.29
CA SER A 188 47.19 37.33 21.15
C SER A 188 46.15 37.88 20.17
N PHE A 189 45.85 39.18 20.22
CA PHE A 189 44.94 39.82 19.27
C PHE A 189 45.49 39.84 17.84
N VAL A 190 46.79 40.08 17.67
CA VAL A 190 47.44 40.03 16.35
C VAL A 190 47.36 38.61 15.77
N ILE A 191 47.69 37.59 16.56
CA ILE A 191 47.59 36.19 16.15
C ILE A 191 46.13 35.86 15.78
N LEU A 192 45.17 36.25 16.61
CA LEU A 192 43.76 36.00 16.38
C LEU A 192 43.27 36.66 15.07
N GLY A 193 43.64 37.93 14.83
CA GLY A 193 43.28 38.66 13.62
C GLY A 193 43.83 38.00 12.35
N CYS A 194 45.08 37.54 12.38
CA CYS A 194 45.69 36.78 11.29
C CYS A 194 45.02 35.41 11.07
N SER A 195 44.73 34.67 12.15
CA SER A 195 44.09 33.35 12.08
C SER A 195 42.66 33.42 11.55
N ILE A 196 41.87 34.43 11.96
CA ILE A 196 40.49 34.62 11.49
C ILE A 196 40.47 34.84 9.97
N SER A 197 41.38 35.67 9.45
CA SER A 197 41.48 35.96 8.02
C SER A 197 41.76 34.69 7.20
N PHE A 198 42.64 33.82 7.71
CA PHE A 198 42.95 32.54 7.07
C PHE A 198 41.76 31.56 7.10
N LEU A 199 41.06 31.48 8.23
CA LEU A 199 39.86 30.63 8.38
C LEU A 199 38.75 31.05 7.41
N ILE A 200 38.51 32.37 7.28
CA ILE A 200 37.51 32.91 6.35
C ILE A 200 37.88 32.58 4.91
N LYS A 201 39.15 32.76 4.51
CA LYS A 201 39.63 32.40 3.16
C LYS A 201 39.38 30.92 2.84
N LYS A 202 39.78 30.02 3.75
CA LYS A 202 39.52 28.56 3.59
C LYS A 202 38.04 28.22 3.54
N ALA A 203 37.20 28.88 4.34
CA ALA A 203 35.76 28.67 4.32
C ALA A 203 35.14 29.07 2.97
N ILE A 204 35.59 30.19 2.38
CA ILE A 204 35.15 30.64 1.06
C ILE A 204 35.59 29.66 -0.03
N GLU A 205 36.84 29.20 -0.02
CA GLU A 205 37.36 28.21 -0.98
C GLU A 205 36.57 26.89 -0.91
N LYS A 206 36.32 26.38 0.30
CA LYS A 206 35.51 25.17 0.51
C LYS A 206 34.08 25.34 -0.02
N LYS A 207 33.48 26.53 0.17
CA LYS A 207 32.14 26.85 -0.36
C LYS A 207 32.14 26.90 -1.89
N LYS A 208 33.16 27.49 -2.52
CA LYS A 208 33.32 27.52 -3.98
C LYS A 208 33.47 26.10 -4.56
N TYR A 209 34.34 25.28 -3.95
CA TYR A 209 34.54 23.89 -4.37
C TYR A 209 33.25 23.06 -4.26
N ARG A 210 32.50 23.21 -3.16
CA ARG A 210 31.20 22.54 -2.98
C ARG A 210 30.20 22.93 -4.07
N LYS A 211 30.10 24.22 -4.41
CA LYS A 211 29.24 24.69 -5.51
C LYS A 211 29.64 24.09 -6.86
N TYR A 212 30.95 24.03 -7.16
CA TYR A 212 31.45 23.42 -8.39
C TYR A 212 31.10 21.94 -8.48
N ARG A 213 31.34 21.17 -7.41
CA ARG A 213 30.99 19.74 -7.36
C ARG A 213 29.50 19.49 -7.57
N ILE A 214 28.64 20.29 -6.94
CA ILE A 214 27.19 20.19 -7.12
C ILE A 214 26.80 20.49 -8.58
N LYS A 215 27.33 21.56 -9.17
CA LYS A 215 27.06 21.92 -10.57
C LYS A 215 27.51 20.80 -11.53
N TYR A 216 28.67 20.20 -11.29
CA TYR A 216 29.18 19.07 -12.06
C TYR A 216 28.26 17.84 -11.97
N LEU A 217 27.83 17.47 -10.76
CA LEU A 217 26.89 16.38 -10.53
C LEU A 217 25.54 16.63 -11.21
N LEU A 218 24.99 17.85 -11.10
CA LEU A 218 23.72 18.20 -11.74
C LEU A 218 23.80 18.07 -13.27
N ARG A 219 24.93 18.49 -13.87
CA ARG A 219 25.17 18.37 -15.31
C ARG A 219 25.16 16.91 -15.76
N HIS A 220 25.84 16.05 -15.01
CA HIS A 220 25.84 14.60 -15.28
C HIS A 220 24.46 13.98 -15.12
N PHE A 221 23.72 14.36 -14.09
CA PHE A 221 22.35 13.89 -13.91
C PHE A 221 21.44 14.32 -15.06
N SER A 222 21.58 15.56 -15.54
CA SER A 222 20.85 16.05 -16.72
C SER A 222 21.20 15.27 -17.99
N LEU A 223 22.49 14.95 -18.21
CA LEU A 223 22.92 14.12 -19.35
C LEU A 223 22.35 12.71 -19.28
N LEU A 224 22.38 12.09 -18.09
CA LEU A 224 21.78 10.77 -17.87
C LEU A 224 20.27 10.78 -18.15
N SER A 225 19.56 11.81 -17.68
CA SER A 225 18.12 11.99 -17.91
C SER A 225 17.77 12.13 -19.40
N LEU A 226 18.56 12.90 -20.16
CA LEU A 226 18.39 13.00 -21.61
C LEU A 226 18.66 11.66 -22.32
N PHE A 227 19.67 10.91 -21.86
CA PHE A 227 20.00 9.62 -22.43
C PHE A 227 18.89 8.58 -22.18
N THR A 228 18.39 8.48 -20.94
CA THR A 228 17.27 7.59 -20.60
C THR A 228 16.02 7.96 -21.38
N GLY A 229 15.74 9.26 -21.55
CA GLY A 229 14.64 9.75 -22.40
C GLY A 229 14.77 9.33 -23.87
N LYS A 230 15.97 9.44 -24.45
CA LYS A 230 16.25 8.97 -25.83
C LYS A 230 16.08 7.46 -25.96
N MET A 231 16.58 6.69 -25.01
CA MET A 231 16.42 5.23 -24.98
C MET A 231 14.95 4.82 -24.92
N LEU A 232 14.15 5.48 -24.07
CA LEU A 232 12.72 5.22 -23.96
C LEU A 232 11.97 5.51 -25.27
N ARG A 233 12.27 6.64 -25.93
CA ARG A 233 11.70 6.97 -27.25
C ARG A 233 12.07 5.94 -28.31
N ASN A 234 13.30 5.46 -28.33
CA ASN A 234 13.73 4.41 -29.26
C ASN A 234 12.99 3.09 -29.00
N LEU A 235 12.83 2.71 -27.75
CA LEU A 235 12.09 1.50 -27.36
C LEU A 235 10.61 1.59 -27.78
N GLN A 236 9.98 2.76 -27.64
CA GLN A 236 8.63 3.02 -28.16
C GLN A 236 8.56 2.91 -29.70
N LYS A 237 9.55 3.45 -30.43
CA LYS A 237 9.63 3.30 -31.89
C LYS A 237 9.73 1.83 -32.31
N ILE A 238 10.54 1.03 -31.62
CA ILE A 238 10.68 -0.42 -31.89
C ILE A 238 9.35 -1.14 -31.65
N LYS A 239 8.71 -0.90 -30.50
CA LYS A 239 7.38 -1.46 -30.18
C LYS A 239 6.35 -1.13 -31.27
N ARG A 240 6.30 0.13 -31.72
CA ARG A 240 5.41 0.56 -32.79
C ARG A 240 5.70 -0.15 -34.13
N ARG A 241 6.97 -0.29 -34.51
CA ARG A 241 7.37 -1.02 -35.74
C ARG A 241 6.95 -2.49 -35.69
N LEU A 242 7.17 -3.17 -34.56
CA LEU A 242 6.75 -4.56 -34.38
C LEU A 242 5.22 -4.72 -34.47
N ALA A 243 4.46 -3.81 -33.84
CA ALA A 243 3.00 -3.81 -33.93
C ALA A 243 2.52 -3.62 -35.37
N MET A 244 3.08 -2.66 -36.12
CA MET A 244 2.75 -2.44 -37.53
C MET A 244 3.11 -3.65 -38.42
N LYS A 245 4.22 -4.34 -38.13
CA LYS A 245 4.60 -5.57 -38.86
C LYS A 245 3.55 -6.68 -38.66
N LYS A 246 3.08 -6.89 -37.42
CA LYS A 246 1.99 -7.82 -37.10
C LYS A 246 0.66 -7.42 -37.76
N LEU A 247 0.33 -6.14 -37.73
CA LEU A 247 -0.90 -5.65 -38.36
C LEU A 247 -0.87 -5.86 -39.88
N ARG A 248 0.27 -5.61 -40.52
CA ARG A 248 0.46 -5.84 -41.96
C ARG A 248 0.36 -7.32 -42.33
N SER A 249 0.86 -8.25 -41.51
CA SER A 249 0.69 -9.68 -41.76
C SER A 249 -0.76 -10.13 -41.64
N ILE A 250 -1.50 -9.61 -40.64
CA ILE A 250 -2.94 -9.84 -40.50
C ILE A 250 -3.68 -9.28 -41.72
N GLY A 251 -3.35 -8.08 -42.18
CA GLY A 251 -3.94 -7.48 -43.37
C GLY A 251 -3.79 -8.35 -44.63
N LYS A 252 -2.60 -8.95 -44.84
CA LYS A 252 -2.37 -9.91 -45.94
C LYS A 252 -3.26 -11.15 -45.80
N TYR A 253 -3.37 -11.70 -44.60
CA TYR A 253 -4.23 -12.86 -44.32
C TYR A 253 -5.71 -12.54 -44.58
N CYS A 254 -6.20 -11.40 -44.09
CA CYS A 254 -7.57 -10.94 -44.33
C CYS A 254 -7.85 -10.74 -45.83
N HIS A 255 -6.90 -10.16 -46.57
CA HIS A 255 -7.03 -9.98 -48.02
C HIS A 255 -7.11 -11.32 -48.76
N TYR A 256 -6.23 -12.27 -48.43
CA TYR A 256 -6.27 -13.62 -48.98
C TYR A 256 -7.59 -14.34 -48.65
N TRP A 257 -8.07 -14.21 -47.41
CA TRP A 257 -9.35 -14.76 -46.98
C TRP A 257 -10.52 -14.18 -47.77
N LEU A 258 -10.54 -12.86 -48.01
CA LEU A 258 -11.55 -12.20 -48.84
C LEU A 258 -11.54 -12.72 -50.28
N ILE A 259 -10.37 -12.86 -50.89
CA ILE A 259 -10.22 -13.42 -52.25
C ILE A 259 -10.78 -14.85 -52.29
N LYS A 260 -10.38 -15.70 -51.32
CA LYS A 260 -10.84 -17.09 -51.24
C LYS A 260 -12.37 -17.16 -51.08
N ARG A 261 -12.94 -16.28 -50.24
CA ARG A 261 -14.38 -16.18 -50.04
C ARG A 261 -15.11 -15.74 -51.31
N LYS A 262 -14.63 -14.71 -52.00
CA LYS A 262 -15.19 -14.26 -53.28
C LYS A 262 -15.16 -15.38 -54.34
N LYS A 263 -14.06 -16.13 -54.44
CA LYS A 263 -13.93 -17.27 -55.35
C LYS A 263 -14.93 -18.40 -55.01
N SER A 264 -15.11 -18.69 -53.72
CA SER A 264 -16.09 -19.68 -53.26
C SER A 264 -17.52 -19.26 -53.62
N HIS A 265 -17.92 -18.02 -53.33
CA HIS A 265 -19.24 -17.51 -53.70
C HIS A 265 -19.47 -17.52 -55.21
N LYS A 266 -18.48 -17.14 -56.03
CA LYS A 266 -18.57 -17.24 -57.50
C LYS A 266 -18.81 -18.68 -57.95
N LYS A 267 -18.13 -19.66 -57.35
CA LYS A 267 -18.32 -21.09 -57.65
C LYS A 267 -19.72 -21.59 -57.27
N ILE A 268 -20.26 -21.15 -56.13
CA ILE A 268 -21.63 -21.48 -55.71
C ILE A 268 -22.63 -20.88 -56.68
N LEU A 269 -22.46 -19.60 -57.05
CA LEU A 269 -23.35 -18.91 -57.98
C LEU A 269 -23.33 -19.56 -59.37
N SER A 270 -22.14 -19.91 -59.88
CA SER A 270 -21.99 -20.64 -61.13
C SER A 270 -22.74 -21.96 -61.09
N LYS A 271 -22.51 -22.78 -60.06
CA LYS A 271 -23.22 -24.06 -59.89
C LYS A 271 -24.73 -23.88 -59.79
N PHE A 272 -25.18 -22.85 -59.08
CA PHE A 272 -26.60 -22.54 -58.98
C PHE A 272 -27.18 -22.18 -60.34
N LEU A 273 -26.48 -21.33 -61.11
CA LEU A 273 -26.85 -20.97 -62.47
C LEU A 273 -26.90 -22.20 -63.39
N ASP A 274 -25.88 -23.07 -63.33
CA ASP A 274 -25.83 -24.33 -64.09
C ASP A 274 -27.01 -25.24 -63.75
N ILE A 275 -27.38 -25.35 -62.47
CA ILE A 275 -28.55 -26.12 -62.01
C ILE A 275 -29.85 -25.49 -62.51
N THR A 276 -29.96 -24.15 -62.50
CA THR A 276 -31.16 -23.46 -63.00
C THR A 276 -31.28 -23.48 -64.52
N LEU A 277 -30.16 -23.46 -65.25
CA LEU A 277 -30.11 -23.59 -66.71
C LEU A 277 -30.41 -25.02 -67.15
N ASN A 278 -30.12 -26.02 -66.31
CA ASN A 278 -30.50 -27.39 -66.56
C ASN A 278 -32.02 -27.58 -66.32
N SER A 279 -32.78 -27.48 -67.41
CA SER A 279 -34.26 -27.50 -67.41
C SER A 279 -34.86 -28.72 -66.70
N PHE A 280 -34.17 -29.86 -66.70
CA PHE A 280 -34.57 -31.08 -66.00
C PHE A 280 -34.49 -30.93 -64.48
N CYS A 281 -33.39 -30.38 -63.95
CA CYS A 281 -33.23 -30.12 -62.53
C CYS A 281 -34.23 -29.07 -62.02
N LEU A 282 -34.50 -28.03 -62.81
CA LEU A 282 -35.47 -27.00 -62.44
C LEU A 282 -36.89 -27.56 -62.39
N LYS A 283 -37.30 -28.38 -63.38
CA LYS A 283 -38.60 -29.10 -63.35
C LYS A 283 -38.71 -30.01 -62.12
N TYR A 284 -37.65 -30.75 -61.77
CA TYR A 284 -37.63 -31.61 -60.59
C TYR A 284 -37.76 -30.81 -59.28
N ILE A 285 -37.06 -29.68 -59.15
CA ILE A 285 -37.16 -28.78 -57.99
C ILE A 285 -38.57 -28.21 -57.88
N VAL A 286 -39.16 -27.77 -58.99
CA VAL A 286 -40.54 -27.24 -59.01
C VAL A 286 -41.55 -28.32 -58.62
N LEU A 287 -41.39 -29.55 -59.08
CA LEU A 287 -42.24 -30.69 -58.68
C LEU A 287 -42.11 -30.99 -57.18
N LEU A 288 -40.90 -31.02 -56.63
CA LEU A 288 -40.66 -31.18 -55.20
C LEU A 288 -41.26 -30.03 -54.36
N TRP A 289 -41.19 -28.81 -54.88
CA TRP A 289 -41.80 -27.65 -54.23
C TRP A 289 -43.32 -27.74 -54.25
N LYS A 290 -43.89 -28.10 -55.40
CA LYS A 290 -45.34 -28.29 -55.55
C LYS A 290 -45.83 -29.40 -54.61
N SER A 291 -45.14 -30.53 -54.53
CA SER A 291 -45.53 -31.63 -53.64
C SER A 291 -45.43 -31.23 -52.16
N LYS A 292 -44.38 -30.50 -51.75
CA LYS A 292 -44.27 -29.96 -50.39
C LYS A 292 -45.36 -28.95 -50.06
N LEU A 293 -45.70 -28.06 -50.98
CA LEU A 293 -46.78 -27.09 -50.79
C LEU A 293 -48.12 -27.80 -50.63
N ILE A 294 -48.42 -28.79 -51.48
CA ILE A 294 -49.65 -29.60 -51.39
C ILE A 294 -49.70 -30.33 -50.04
N PHE A 295 -48.58 -30.90 -49.59
CA PHE A 295 -48.50 -31.56 -48.28
C PHE A 295 -48.80 -30.60 -47.13
N ILE A 296 -48.20 -29.40 -47.14
CA ILE A 296 -48.45 -28.37 -46.13
C ILE A 296 -49.91 -27.92 -46.17
N GLN A 297 -50.48 -27.69 -47.36
CA GLN A 297 -51.88 -27.31 -47.53
C GLN A 297 -52.83 -28.37 -46.99
N LYS A 298 -52.57 -29.65 -47.30
CA LYS A 298 -53.35 -30.78 -46.79
C LYS A 298 -53.28 -30.85 -45.26
N ALA A 299 -52.08 -30.77 -44.69
CA ALA A 299 -51.88 -30.79 -43.24
C ALA A 299 -52.57 -29.60 -42.53
N ILE A 300 -52.55 -28.41 -43.13
CA ILE A 300 -53.28 -27.25 -42.60
C ILE A 300 -54.80 -27.48 -42.67
N ARG A 301 -55.30 -27.98 -43.81
CA ARG A 301 -56.73 -28.26 -44.00
C ARG A 301 -57.24 -29.28 -43.00
N GLU A 302 -56.44 -30.30 -42.69
CA GLU A 302 -56.75 -31.30 -41.66
C GLU A 302 -56.65 -30.71 -40.24
N ALA A 303 -55.65 -29.86 -39.94
CA ALA A 303 -55.44 -29.33 -38.58
C ALA A 303 -56.44 -28.23 -38.18
N LEU A 304 -56.96 -27.45 -39.12
CA LEU A 304 -57.92 -26.36 -38.87
C LEU A 304 -59.19 -26.80 -38.12
N PRO A 305 -59.94 -27.85 -38.53
CA PRO A 305 -61.13 -28.29 -37.82
C PRO A 305 -60.82 -28.75 -36.40
N TYR A 306 -59.76 -29.53 -36.19
CA TYR A 306 -59.35 -29.94 -34.83
C TYR A 306 -59.05 -28.75 -33.93
N LYS A 307 -58.35 -27.74 -34.47
CA LYS A 307 -58.05 -26.50 -33.73
C LYS A 307 -59.33 -25.75 -33.34
N LYS A 308 -60.30 -25.67 -34.25
CA LYS A 308 -61.60 -25.04 -33.99
C LYS A 308 -62.37 -25.76 -32.89
N ILE A 309 -62.46 -27.09 -32.97
CA ILE A 309 -63.12 -27.94 -31.96
C ILE A 309 -62.44 -27.76 -30.59
N MET A 310 -61.11 -27.80 -30.54
CA MET A 310 -60.34 -27.61 -29.30
C MET A 310 -60.62 -26.26 -28.65
N TYR A 311 -60.64 -25.16 -29.41
CA TYR A 311 -60.94 -23.84 -28.84
C TYR A 311 -62.38 -23.71 -28.35
N ASN A 312 -63.35 -24.29 -29.06
CA ASN A 312 -64.74 -24.28 -28.60
C ASN A 312 -64.86 -25.03 -27.26
N ARG A 313 -64.26 -26.21 -27.15
CA ARG A 313 -64.26 -27.00 -25.91
C ARG A 313 -63.58 -26.26 -24.75
N LEU A 314 -62.46 -25.57 -24.98
CA LEU A 314 -61.82 -24.76 -23.95
C LEU A 314 -62.64 -23.54 -23.53
N LEU A 315 -63.40 -22.95 -24.45
CA LEU A 315 -64.34 -21.88 -24.14
C LEU A 315 -65.55 -22.38 -23.34
N GLU A 316 -66.03 -23.60 -23.60
CA GLU A 316 -67.07 -24.25 -22.80
C GLU A 316 -66.57 -24.52 -21.38
N MET A 317 -65.39 -25.15 -21.24
CA MET A 317 -64.78 -25.37 -19.91
C MET A 317 -64.56 -24.07 -19.12
N TRP A 318 -64.20 -22.98 -19.82
CA TRP A 318 -64.11 -21.66 -19.19
C TRP A 318 -65.46 -21.19 -18.64
N ARG A 319 -66.55 -21.35 -19.41
CA ARG A 319 -67.91 -20.97 -18.98
C ARG A 319 -68.37 -21.80 -17.79
N ASP A 320 -68.15 -23.11 -17.83
CA ASP A 320 -68.55 -24.01 -16.74
C ASP A 320 -67.90 -23.59 -15.43
N GLU A 321 -66.61 -23.23 -15.48
CA GLU A 321 -65.87 -22.84 -14.29
C GLU A 321 -66.19 -21.41 -13.82
N GLU A 322 -66.49 -20.51 -14.75
CA GLU A 322 -67.01 -19.17 -14.47
C GLU A 322 -68.37 -19.25 -13.74
N ASN A 323 -69.29 -20.09 -14.23
CA ASN A 323 -70.57 -20.37 -13.58
C ASN A 323 -70.39 -21.00 -12.21
N HIS A 324 -69.47 -21.95 -12.06
CA HIS A 324 -69.13 -22.53 -10.75
C HIS A 324 -68.63 -21.46 -9.78
N MET A 325 -67.78 -20.52 -10.22
CA MET A 325 -67.29 -19.43 -9.37
C MET A 325 -68.43 -18.52 -8.89
N VAL A 326 -69.34 -18.13 -9.79
CA VAL A 326 -70.51 -17.30 -9.45
C VAL A 326 -71.40 -18.02 -8.43
N ASN A 327 -71.76 -19.28 -8.71
CA ASN A 327 -72.63 -20.06 -7.85
C ASN A 327 -72.00 -20.37 -6.48
N SER A 328 -70.67 -20.56 -6.42
CA SER A 328 -69.96 -20.76 -5.14
C SER A 328 -69.87 -19.51 -4.26
N SER A 329 -70.01 -18.32 -4.86
CA SER A 329 -70.01 -17.04 -4.13
C SER A 329 -71.39 -16.64 -3.57
N PHE A 330 -72.46 -17.28 -4.05
CA PHE A 330 -73.84 -17.07 -3.60
C PHE A 330 -74.33 -18.27 -2.77
N THR A 331 -74.05 -18.27 -1.46
CA THR A 331 -74.71 -19.17 -0.51
C THR A 331 -76.11 -18.66 -0.17
N ARG A 332 -77.06 -18.78 -1.12
CA ARG A 332 -78.49 -18.59 -0.85
C ARG A 332 -79.21 -19.95 -0.89
N LYS A 333 -79.97 -20.27 0.17
CA LYS A 333 -80.88 -21.43 0.22
C LYS A 333 -81.85 -21.34 -0.97
N LYS A 334 -81.73 -22.23 -1.96
CA LYS A 334 -82.55 -22.23 -3.18
C LYS A 334 -83.92 -22.88 -2.93
N THR A 335 -84.98 -22.26 -3.42
CA THR A 335 -86.31 -22.86 -3.60
C THR A 335 -86.44 -23.44 -5.01
N ILE A 336 -87.23 -24.50 -5.19
CA ILE A 336 -87.36 -25.31 -6.43
C ILE A 336 -87.77 -24.48 -7.66
N ARG A 337 -88.44 -23.33 -7.45
CA ARG A 337 -88.88 -22.44 -8.54
C ARG A 337 -87.75 -21.55 -9.09
N ASP A 338 -86.77 -21.20 -8.25
CA ASP A 338 -85.64 -20.36 -8.66
C ASP A 338 -84.63 -21.14 -9.52
N SER A 339 -84.55 -22.46 -9.33
CA SER A 339 -83.60 -23.31 -10.07
C SER A 339 -83.94 -23.48 -11.55
N ILE A 340 -85.20 -23.28 -11.95
CA ILE A 340 -85.64 -23.48 -13.35
C ILE A 340 -85.40 -22.20 -14.17
N MET A 341 -85.61 -21.00 -13.60
CA MET A 341 -85.33 -19.73 -14.29
C MET A 341 -83.85 -19.33 -14.28
N GLU A 342 -83.07 -19.73 -13.28
CA GLU A 342 -81.61 -19.48 -13.27
C GLU A 342 -80.89 -20.20 -14.42
N VAL A 343 -81.34 -21.41 -14.77
CA VAL A 343 -80.64 -22.28 -15.75
C VAL A 343 -80.64 -21.66 -17.15
N ASP A 344 -81.74 -21.01 -17.57
CA ASP A 344 -81.83 -20.37 -18.88
C ASP A 344 -81.14 -18.99 -18.92
N ALA A 345 -81.13 -18.23 -17.81
CA ALA A 345 -80.42 -16.95 -17.73
C ALA A 345 -78.89 -17.10 -17.58
N LEU A 346 -78.41 -18.18 -16.94
CA LEU A 346 -76.99 -18.50 -16.77
C LEU A 346 -76.33 -19.11 -18.01
N GLN A 347 -77.09 -19.65 -18.97
CA GLN A 347 -76.51 -20.24 -20.20
C GLN A 347 -75.71 -19.23 -21.05
N HIS A 348 -75.94 -17.93 -20.87
CA HIS A 348 -75.28 -16.86 -21.65
C HIS A 348 -74.53 -15.81 -20.81
N PHE A 349 -74.44 -15.99 -19.49
CA PHE A 349 -73.69 -15.06 -18.64
C PHE A 349 -72.17 -15.30 -18.73
N SER A 350 -71.40 -14.23 -18.92
CA SER A 350 -69.93 -14.26 -18.95
C SER A 350 -69.37 -12.88 -18.64
N PHE A 351 -68.41 -12.79 -17.74
CA PHE A 351 -67.81 -11.53 -17.27
C PHE A 351 -67.00 -10.80 -18.36
N LEU A 352 -66.53 -11.54 -19.37
CA LEU A 352 -65.72 -11.05 -20.50
C LEU A 352 -66.29 -11.48 -21.86
N SER A 353 -66.00 -10.68 -22.90
CA SER A 353 -66.33 -11.04 -24.28
C SER A 353 -65.59 -12.31 -24.74
N ARG A 354 -66.17 -13.02 -25.71
CA ARG A 354 -65.60 -14.27 -26.27
C ARG A 354 -64.17 -14.08 -26.76
N ASP A 355 -63.87 -12.97 -27.43
CA ASP A 355 -62.55 -12.70 -28.00
C ASP A 355 -61.48 -12.48 -26.92
N LYS A 356 -61.84 -11.79 -25.83
CA LYS A 356 -60.94 -11.59 -24.70
C LYS A 356 -60.59 -12.94 -24.04
N ARG A 357 -61.59 -13.77 -23.75
CA ARG A 357 -61.38 -15.13 -23.21
C ARG A 357 -60.47 -15.98 -24.10
N LEU A 358 -60.77 -15.98 -25.41
CA LEU A 358 -59.97 -16.70 -26.40
C LEU A 358 -58.51 -16.21 -26.45
N SER A 359 -58.27 -14.92 -26.23
CA SER A 359 -56.92 -14.35 -26.16
C SER A 359 -56.10 -14.89 -24.99
N TYR A 360 -56.68 -14.94 -23.78
CA TYR A 360 -56.03 -15.54 -22.60
C TYR A 360 -55.76 -17.04 -22.79
N ILE A 361 -56.73 -17.77 -23.35
CA ILE A 361 -56.58 -19.19 -23.69
C ILE A 361 -55.44 -19.39 -24.70
N LYS A 362 -55.39 -18.58 -25.77
CA LYS A 362 -54.31 -18.62 -26.77
C LYS A 362 -52.95 -18.36 -26.15
N LYS A 363 -52.84 -17.33 -25.30
CA LYS A 363 -51.58 -16.98 -24.61
C LYS A 363 -51.08 -18.14 -23.73
N LYS A 364 -51.97 -18.77 -22.96
CA LYS A 364 -51.60 -19.92 -22.12
C LYS A 364 -51.16 -21.12 -22.97
N ILE A 365 -51.82 -21.39 -24.10
CA ILE A 365 -51.43 -22.45 -25.04
C ILE A 365 -50.04 -22.18 -25.62
N GLU A 366 -49.75 -20.93 -26.02
CA GLU A 366 -48.43 -20.55 -26.51
C GLU A 366 -47.34 -20.83 -25.47
N ASP A 367 -47.60 -20.53 -24.20
CA ASP A 367 -46.64 -20.77 -23.12
C ASP A 367 -46.41 -22.27 -22.88
N ILE A 368 -47.46 -23.10 -22.94
CA ILE A 368 -47.35 -24.57 -22.88
C ILE A 368 -46.49 -25.09 -24.04
N ILE A 369 -46.74 -24.61 -25.26
CA ILE A 369 -45.98 -25.01 -26.45
C ILE A 369 -44.52 -24.55 -26.37
N LYS A 370 -44.25 -23.33 -25.90
CA LYS A 370 -42.89 -22.82 -25.70
C LYS A 370 -42.12 -23.71 -24.72
N ASN A 371 -42.72 -24.04 -23.58
CA ASN A 371 -42.12 -24.93 -22.58
C ASN A 371 -41.83 -26.32 -23.15
N TYR A 372 -42.76 -26.90 -23.91
CA TYR A 372 -42.54 -28.17 -24.60
C TYR A 372 -41.41 -28.09 -25.64
N SER A 373 -41.36 -27.01 -26.43
CA SER A 373 -40.32 -26.79 -27.43
C SER A 373 -38.92 -26.72 -26.79
N LEU A 374 -38.82 -26.09 -25.61
CA LEU A 374 -37.59 -26.02 -24.84
C LEU A 374 -37.18 -27.41 -24.34
N LYS A 375 -38.12 -28.19 -23.78
CA LYS A 375 -37.88 -29.59 -23.37
C LYS A 375 -37.36 -30.44 -24.54
N ILE A 376 -37.96 -30.31 -25.73
CA ILE A 376 -37.47 -30.98 -26.95
C ILE A 376 -36.06 -30.53 -27.33
N LYS A 377 -35.77 -29.21 -27.29
CA LYS A 377 -34.44 -28.69 -27.64
C LYS A 377 -33.37 -29.26 -26.70
N ASN A 378 -33.66 -29.27 -25.39
CA ASN A 378 -32.76 -29.80 -24.38
C ASN A 378 -32.57 -31.32 -24.53
N TYR A 379 -33.63 -32.05 -24.88
CA TYR A 379 -33.57 -33.47 -25.22
C TYR A 379 -32.66 -33.73 -26.44
N LYS A 380 -32.86 -32.99 -27.54
CA LYS A 380 -32.02 -33.11 -28.75
C LYS A 380 -30.56 -32.74 -28.47
N ALA A 381 -30.31 -31.72 -27.65
CA ALA A 381 -28.97 -31.35 -27.22
C ALA A 381 -28.31 -32.46 -26.40
N SER A 382 -29.04 -33.05 -25.44
CA SER A 382 -28.57 -34.18 -24.64
C SER A 382 -28.21 -35.39 -25.53
N LEU A 383 -29.06 -35.72 -26.52
CA LEU A 383 -28.76 -36.79 -27.49
C LEU A 383 -27.51 -36.51 -28.33
N LYS A 384 -27.31 -35.24 -28.75
CA LYS A 384 -26.10 -34.86 -29.51
C LYS A 384 -24.83 -34.95 -28.66
N MET A 385 -24.89 -34.58 -27.38
CA MET A 385 -23.77 -34.74 -26.47
C MET A 385 -23.43 -36.23 -26.28
N MET A 386 -24.45 -37.07 -26.03
CA MET A 386 -24.27 -38.53 -25.94
C MET A 386 -23.67 -39.15 -27.22
N ASN A 387 -24.04 -38.65 -28.41
CA ASN A 387 -23.47 -39.15 -29.67
C ASN A 387 -22.05 -38.63 -29.95
N ASN A 388 -21.68 -37.47 -29.41
CA ASN A 388 -20.34 -36.89 -29.57
C ASN A 388 -19.36 -37.40 -28.51
N ASP A 389 -19.85 -37.80 -27.33
CA ASP A 389 -19.09 -38.46 -26.27
C ASP A 389 -18.89 -39.95 -26.61
N LEU A 390 -18.18 -40.18 -27.71
CA LEU A 390 -17.60 -41.45 -28.16
C LEU A 390 -16.49 -41.94 -27.20
N ILE A 391 -16.76 -41.91 -25.89
CA ILE A 391 -15.86 -42.33 -24.83
C ILE A 391 -16.57 -43.44 -24.03
N ASN A 392 -16.05 -44.66 -24.24
CA ASN A 392 -16.34 -45.93 -23.57
C ASN A 392 -17.61 -46.70 -23.97
N ILE A 393 -17.62 -47.19 -25.20
CA ILE A 393 -18.52 -48.27 -25.66
C ILE A 393 -18.34 -49.58 -24.86
N SER A 394 -17.22 -49.78 -24.15
CA SER A 394 -16.94 -51.00 -23.39
C SER A 394 -17.57 -51.07 -21.99
N TRP A 395 -18.01 -49.95 -21.41
CA TRP A 395 -18.54 -49.92 -20.02
C TRP A 395 -20.07 -49.93 -19.92
N TYR A 396 -20.77 -49.71 -21.04
CA TYR A 396 -22.20 -49.39 -21.03
C TYR A 396 -23.13 -50.51 -21.51
N SER A 397 -22.63 -51.58 -22.12
CA SER A 397 -23.48 -52.62 -22.75
C SER A 397 -24.38 -53.38 -21.76
N SER A 398 -24.04 -53.45 -20.48
CA SER A 398 -24.81 -54.21 -19.47
C SER A 398 -25.83 -53.41 -18.65
N SER A 399 -25.83 -52.07 -18.71
CA SER A 399 -26.71 -51.21 -17.89
C SER A 399 -27.71 -50.34 -18.68
N LEU A 400 -27.79 -50.55 -20.00
CA LEU A 400 -28.25 -49.54 -20.98
C LEU A 400 -29.75 -49.52 -21.35
N VAL A 401 -30.66 -50.05 -20.53
CA VAL A 401 -32.10 -49.81 -20.77
C VAL A 401 -32.59 -48.53 -20.07
N LYS A 402 -31.93 -48.07 -18.99
CA LYS A 402 -32.43 -46.96 -18.15
C LYS A 402 -31.86 -45.55 -18.45
N TRP A 403 -30.84 -45.40 -19.28
CA TRP A 403 -30.12 -44.11 -19.43
C TRP A 403 -30.57 -43.20 -20.58
N ARG A 404 -31.33 -43.72 -21.57
CA ARG A 404 -31.92 -42.83 -22.59
C ARG A 404 -33.01 -42.01 -21.95
N LYS A 405 -32.78 -40.70 -21.80
CA LYS A 405 -33.83 -39.76 -21.39
C LYS A 405 -35.07 -40.02 -22.25
N LEU A 406 -36.22 -40.22 -21.61
CA LEU A 406 -37.46 -40.43 -22.35
C LEU A 406 -37.76 -39.19 -23.19
N ARG A 407 -38.23 -39.41 -24.41
CA ARG A 407 -38.64 -38.33 -25.30
C ARG A 407 -39.82 -37.60 -24.65
N PRO A 408 -39.78 -36.26 -24.52
CA PRO A 408 -40.91 -35.52 -24.00
C PRO A 408 -42.17 -35.78 -24.84
N GLU A 409 -43.23 -36.25 -24.19
CA GLU A 409 -44.53 -36.50 -24.82
C GLU A 409 -45.20 -35.19 -25.24
N LYS A 410 -45.92 -35.23 -26.35
CA LYS A 410 -46.64 -34.07 -26.86
C LYS A 410 -47.74 -33.69 -25.86
N PRO A 411 -47.81 -32.43 -25.38
CA PRO A 411 -48.79 -32.05 -24.38
C PRO A 411 -50.20 -32.13 -24.98
N ASN A 412 -51.13 -32.77 -24.26
CA ASN A 412 -52.55 -32.71 -24.58
C ASN A 412 -53.12 -31.39 -24.05
N ILE A 413 -53.41 -30.45 -24.96
CA ILE A 413 -53.82 -29.09 -24.59
C ILE A 413 -55.05 -29.10 -23.68
N ILE A 414 -56.02 -29.99 -23.89
CA ILE A 414 -57.26 -30.02 -23.11
C ILE A 414 -56.98 -30.42 -21.65
N GLU A 415 -56.16 -31.44 -21.42
CA GLU A 415 -55.81 -31.92 -20.08
C GLU A 415 -55.02 -30.90 -19.26
N PHE A 416 -54.24 -30.04 -19.92
CA PHE A 416 -53.49 -28.98 -19.24
C PHE A 416 -54.37 -27.85 -18.68
N PHE A 417 -55.60 -27.69 -19.18
CA PHE A 417 -56.55 -26.70 -18.66
C PHE A 417 -57.38 -27.30 -17.52
N THR A 418 -56.74 -27.51 -16.38
CA THR A 418 -57.43 -27.92 -15.15
C THR A 418 -58.29 -26.78 -14.60
N LYS A 419 -59.24 -27.12 -13.71
CA LYS A 419 -60.09 -26.16 -12.99
C LYS A 419 -59.29 -25.02 -12.35
N GLY A 420 -58.16 -25.34 -11.71
CA GLY A 420 -57.28 -24.35 -11.09
C GLY A 420 -56.69 -23.36 -12.10
N VAL A 421 -56.20 -23.86 -13.24
CA VAL A 421 -55.63 -23.02 -14.31
C VAL A 421 -56.70 -22.11 -14.92
N LEU A 422 -57.92 -22.60 -15.10
CA LEU A 422 -59.03 -21.78 -15.59
C LEU A 422 -59.41 -20.69 -14.59
N LYS A 423 -59.52 -21.00 -13.28
CA LYS A 423 -59.76 -20.00 -12.23
C LYS A 423 -58.70 -18.92 -12.19
N GLU A 424 -57.41 -19.29 -12.31
CA GLU A 424 -56.31 -18.34 -12.39
C GLU A 424 -56.46 -17.39 -13.58
N LEU A 425 -56.74 -17.93 -14.78
CA LEU A 425 -56.91 -17.13 -15.98
C LEU A 425 -58.14 -16.20 -15.89
N ILE A 426 -59.24 -16.68 -15.31
CA ILE A 426 -60.46 -15.88 -15.06
C ILE A 426 -60.13 -14.72 -14.11
N ASN A 427 -59.49 -14.99 -12.98
CA ASN A 427 -59.09 -13.97 -12.02
C ASN A 427 -58.12 -12.95 -12.62
N GLN A 428 -57.14 -13.40 -13.41
CA GLN A 428 -56.24 -12.53 -14.14
C GLN A 428 -57.00 -11.60 -15.10
N ALA A 429 -57.95 -12.15 -15.87
CA ALA A 429 -58.76 -11.38 -16.80
C ALA A 429 -59.67 -10.36 -16.08
N LEU A 430 -60.21 -10.71 -14.91
CA LEU A 430 -61.01 -9.79 -14.07
C LEU A 430 -60.16 -8.66 -13.48
N ASN A 431 -58.94 -8.97 -13.01
CA ASN A 431 -58.01 -7.96 -12.49
C ASN A 431 -57.54 -6.99 -13.59
N ASP A 432 -57.22 -7.52 -14.78
CA ASP A 432 -56.86 -6.69 -15.93
C ASP A 432 -58.01 -5.74 -16.34
N LYS A 433 -59.26 -6.22 -16.28
CA LYS A 433 -60.46 -5.39 -16.51
C LYS A 433 -60.57 -4.27 -15.48
N LYS A 434 -60.37 -4.55 -14.19
CA LYS A 434 -60.40 -3.52 -13.12
C LYS A 434 -59.32 -2.45 -13.34
N ASN A 435 -58.10 -2.88 -13.67
CA ASN A 435 -56.96 -1.98 -13.93
C ASN A 435 -57.10 -1.15 -15.22
N SER A 436 -57.91 -1.60 -16.18
CA SER A 436 -58.22 -0.83 -17.40
C SER A 436 -59.33 0.21 -17.23
N ILE A 437 -60.11 0.12 -16.15
CA ILE A 437 -61.20 1.06 -15.82
C ILE A 437 -60.71 2.17 -14.88
N SER A 438 -59.62 1.92 -14.14
CA SER A 438 -58.99 2.90 -13.24
C SER A 438 -57.95 3.82 -13.89
N LYS A 439 -57.79 3.73 -15.23
CA LYS A 439 -57.00 4.63 -16.06
C LYS A 439 -57.94 5.32 -17.03
#